data_AF-A0A2V8X8G5-F1
#
_entry.id   AF-A0A2V8X8G5-F1
#
_cell.length_a   1.000
_cell.length_b   1.000
_cell.length_c   1.000
_cell.angle_alpha   90.00
_cell.angle_beta   90.00
_cell.angle_gamma   90.00
#
_symmetry.space_group_name_H-M   'P 1'
#
loop_
_entity.id
_entity.type
_entity.pdbx_description
1 polymer ?
#
loop_
_entity_poly.entity_id
_entity_poly.type
_entity_poly.pdbx_seq_one_letter_code
_entity_poly.pdbx_strand_id
1 'polypeptide(L)'
;MSPNQTDRHHFERQIVYARPIFVLLALLAVLEQPPTRGGRRSASFLVAYLIVALFVTQLERLLRKRSWHLPLASDLLALAFFMYISPSTVPVWFPYMFLCYAAGIRWGVELTLPLAGALSLILVLLTAVKGEIHWVRVASWLGLTIGTFAGGAGLAFLGDRNRRFSSQIEFFSRINATMQVDQGLAESLRLFLEELATTFSAGEALLLYRDTDLERIFLWRLKSGESERLVPESMPLARTDGFLLDDMDATICWNSLGGPGSGFGWDRRDGRPIKNLPRLPGPAQQEFKVSSFVTVSFDQGGQPTGRIFLLNGRKPFQKQDLAWLESIAAHVSPALENIFLLRHLRARAIEAERSRIARDLHDGILQTLLSIEIQLDVLRRRLPAAPDQAV
;
A
#
# COMPACT_ATOMS: atom_id res chain seq x y z
N MET A 1 -18.79 1.61 -1.72
CA MET A 1 -18.10 2.76 -1.09
C MET A 1 -16.90 3.09 -1.95
N SER A 2 -16.86 4.25 -2.58
CA SER A 2 -15.80 4.62 -3.51
C SER A 2 -14.47 4.78 -2.76
N PRO A 3 -13.33 4.26 -3.27
CA PRO A 3 -12.02 4.32 -2.62
C PRO A 3 -11.61 5.73 -2.15
N ASN A 4 -12.09 6.77 -2.82
CA ASN A 4 -11.84 8.19 -2.50
C ASN A 4 -12.49 8.71 -1.19
N GLN A 5 -13.44 7.99 -0.58
CA GLN A 5 -14.19 8.50 0.59
C GLN A 5 -13.47 8.24 1.91
N THR A 6 -12.82 7.09 2.08
CA THR A 6 -12.10 6.71 3.31
C THR A 6 -10.85 7.56 3.47
N ASP A 7 -10.06 7.68 2.39
CA ASP A 7 -8.90 8.58 2.27
C ASP A 7 -9.25 10.02 2.71
N ARG A 8 -10.35 10.55 2.16
CA ARG A 8 -10.80 11.91 2.45
C ARG A 8 -11.15 12.07 3.93
N HIS A 9 -11.82 11.10 4.55
CA HIS A 9 -12.16 11.19 5.97
C HIS A 9 -10.94 11.16 6.91
N HIS A 10 -9.87 10.44 6.56
CA HIS A 10 -8.64 10.43 7.38
C HIS A 10 -7.88 11.75 7.30
N PHE A 11 -7.72 12.29 6.09
CA PHE A 11 -7.08 13.58 5.86
C PHE A 11 -7.84 14.74 6.50
N GLU A 12 -9.16 14.74 6.37
CA GLU A 12 -10.00 15.79 6.97
C GLU A 12 -9.90 15.78 8.50
N ARG A 13 -9.84 14.60 9.13
CA ARG A 13 -9.61 14.51 10.59
C ARG A 13 -8.29 15.14 11.03
N GLN A 14 -7.20 14.91 10.30
CA GLN A 14 -5.91 15.50 10.64
C GLN A 14 -5.95 17.03 10.55
N ILE A 15 -6.60 17.58 9.51
CA ILE A 15 -6.79 19.03 9.36
C ILE A 15 -7.61 19.58 10.54
N VAL A 16 -8.66 18.87 10.93
CA VAL A 16 -9.57 19.30 12.00
C VAL A 16 -8.91 19.27 13.38
N TYR A 17 -8.00 18.33 13.65
CA TYR A 17 -7.21 18.31 14.88
C TYR A 17 -6.04 19.30 14.87
N ALA A 18 -5.42 19.54 13.71
CA ALA A 18 -4.35 20.52 13.58
C ALA A 18 -4.85 21.95 13.79
N ARG A 19 -6.08 22.27 13.32
CA ARG A 19 -6.67 23.62 13.40
C ARG A 19 -6.63 24.22 14.82
N PRO A 20 -7.21 23.60 15.87
CA PRO A 20 -7.18 24.18 17.22
C PRO A 20 -5.76 24.31 17.79
N ILE A 21 -4.83 23.42 17.44
CA ILE A 21 -3.44 23.48 17.91
C ILE A 21 -2.74 24.73 17.37
N PHE A 22 -2.80 24.97 16.06
CA PHE A 22 -2.17 26.15 15.46
C PHE A 22 -2.83 27.46 15.91
N VAL A 23 -4.14 27.46 16.14
CA VAL A 23 -4.86 28.63 16.68
C VAL A 23 -4.48 28.90 18.13
N LEU A 24 -4.31 27.86 18.94
CA LEU A 24 -3.84 27.98 20.32
C LEU A 24 -2.40 28.54 20.36
N LEU A 25 -1.51 28.05 19.50
CA LEU A 25 -0.15 28.60 19.37
C LEU A 25 -0.16 30.07 18.94
N ALA A 26 -1.02 30.44 17.99
CA ALA A 26 -1.21 31.84 17.60
C ALA A 26 -1.69 32.70 18.79
N LEU A 27 -2.61 32.18 19.60
CA LEU A 27 -3.15 32.89 20.76
C LEU A 27 -2.08 33.09 21.83
N LEU A 28 -1.30 32.04 22.14
CA LEU A 28 -0.17 32.13 23.06
C LEU A 28 0.85 33.19 22.60
N ALA A 29 1.16 33.22 21.30
CA ALA A 29 2.07 34.21 20.72
C ALA A 29 1.55 35.66 20.82
N VAL A 30 0.23 35.88 20.80
CA VAL A 30 -0.35 37.21 21.07
C VAL A 30 -0.28 37.57 22.55
N LEU A 31 -0.51 36.59 23.44
CA LEU A 31 -0.52 36.82 24.90
C LEU A 31 0.88 37.08 25.48
N GLU A 32 1.93 36.57 24.83
CA GLU A 32 3.32 36.84 25.21
C GLU A 32 3.76 38.28 24.90
N GLN A 33 3.05 38.98 24.01
CA GLN A 33 3.35 40.36 23.64
C GLN A 33 2.72 41.37 24.62
N PRO A 34 3.35 42.55 24.82
CA PRO A 34 2.80 43.57 25.71
C PRO A 34 1.38 44.00 25.27
N PRO A 35 0.45 44.20 26.22
CA PRO A 35 -0.96 44.38 25.90
C PRO A 35 -1.21 45.71 25.18
N THR A 36 -1.40 45.65 23.86
CA THR A 36 -1.80 46.79 23.03
C THR A 36 -3.30 46.72 22.70
N ARG A 37 -3.93 47.86 22.34
CA ARG A 37 -5.32 47.88 21.87
C ARG A 37 -5.54 46.99 20.64
N GLY A 38 -4.54 46.89 19.76
CA GLY A 38 -4.53 45.95 18.62
C GLY A 38 -4.44 44.50 19.07
N GLY A 39 -3.53 44.19 20.01
CA GLY A 39 -3.36 42.84 20.56
C GLY A 39 -4.63 42.28 21.22
N ARG A 40 -5.41 43.11 21.93
CA ARG A 40 -6.70 42.68 22.52
C ARG A 40 -7.72 42.25 21.47
N ARG A 41 -7.80 42.97 20.34
CA ARG A 41 -8.70 42.62 19.22
C ARG A 41 -8.25 41.33 18.55
N SER A 42 -6.96 41.17 18.28
CA SER A 42 -6.37 39.94 17.74
C SER A 42 -6.62 38.73 18.65
N ALA A 43 -6.43 38.89 19.96
CA ALA A 43 -6.71 37.84 20.94
C ALA A 43 -8.19 37.46 20.96
N SER A 44 -9.11 38.44 20.97
CA SER A 44 -10.55 38.15 20.93
C SER A 44 -10.98 37.39 19.67
N PHE A 45 -10.38 37.72 18.52
CA PHE A 45 -10.62 36.99 17.28
C PHE A 45 -10.10 35.55 17.36
N LEU A 46 -8.89 35.33 17.88
CA LEU A 46 -8.32 33.99 18.03
C LEU A 46 -9.09 33.13 19.03
N VAL A 47 -9.59 33.71 20.13
CA VAL A 47 -10.47 33.01 21.07
C VAL A 47 -11.77 32.58 20.39
N ALA A 48 -12.41 33.48 19.64
CA ALA A 48 -13.62 33.14 18.88
C ALA A 48 -13.34 32.05 17.84
N TYR A 49 -12.23 32.16 17.11
CA TYR A 49 -11.82 31.17 16.12
C TYR A 49 -11.45 29.82 16.76
N LEU A 50 -10.86 29.81 17.96
CA LEU A 50 -10.58 28.60 18.73
C LEU A 50 -11.87 27.91 19.17
N ILE A 51 -12.86 28.66 19.65
CA ILE A 51 -14.18 28.12 20.01
C ILE A 51 -14.84 27.49 18.79
N VAL A 52 -14.81 28.17 17.63
CA VAL A 52 -15.32 27.62 16.37
C VAL A 52 -14.56 26.35 15.97
N ALA A 53 -13.23 26.35 16.05
CA ALA A 53 -12.41 25.18 15.73
C ALA A 53 -12.75 23.98 16.61
N LEU A 54 -12.86 24.18 17.92
CA LEU A 54 -13.24 23.13 18.89
C LEU A 54 -14.68 22.65 18.65
N PHE A 55 -15.61 23.56 18.38
CA PHE A 55 -16.99 23.21 18.06
C PHE A 55 -17.06 22.34 16.81
N VAL A 56 -16.31 22.68 15.76
CA VAL A 56 -16.22 21.89 14.52
C VAL A 56 -15.62 20.52 14.78
N THR A 57 -14.55 20.42 15.58
CA THR A 57 -13.97 19.13 15.98
C THR A 57 -14.99 18.24 16.70
N GLN A 58 -15.82 18.82 17.59
CA GLN A 58 -16.84 18.08 18.32
C GLN A 58 -18.04 17.72 17.44
N LEU A 59 -18.46 18.61 16.54
CA LEU A 59 -19.56 18.37 15.62
C LEU A 59 -19.21 17.26 14.62
N GLU A 60 -17.98 17.22 14.11
CA GLU A 60 -17.51 16.18 13.20
C GLU A 60 -17.33 14.82 13.89
N ARG A 61 -16.98 14.81 15.19
CA ARG A 61 -17.03 13.59 16.01
C ARG A 61 -18.47 13.06 16.15
N LEU A 62 -19.45 13.95 16.30
CA LEU A 62 -20.86 13.60 16.47
C LEU A 62 -21.52 13.17 15.16
N LEU A 63 -21.17 13.83 14.05
CA LEU A 63 -21.72 13.61 12.70
C LEU A 63 -20.87 12.64 11.87
N ARG A 64 -20.30 11.59 12.49
CA ARG A 64 -19.44 10.56 11.86
C ARG A 64 -19.99 9.97 10.54
N LYS A 65 -21.30 10.10 10.25
CA LYS A 65 -21.96 9.57 9.06
C LYS A 65 -22.20 10.60 7.94
N ARG A 66 -22.00 11.91 8.16
CA ARG A 66 -22.29 12.96 7.17
C ARG A 66 -21.01 13.67 6.77
N SER A 67 -20.76 13.78 5.47
CA SER A 67 -19.55 14.35 4.86
C SER A 67 -19.48 15.89 4.94
N TRP A 68 -19.79 16.46 6.10
CA TRP A 68 -19.72 17.90 6.33
C TRP A 68 -18.34 18.29 6.86
N HIS A 69 -17.69 19.23 6.19
CA HIS A 69 -16.35 19.70 6.53
C HIS A 69 -16.27 21.20 6.26
N LEU A 70 -15.48 21.95 7.04
CA LEU A 70 -15.24 23.35 6.70
C LEU A 70 -14.39 23.45 5.43
N PRO A 71 -14.79 24.28 4.46
CA PRO A 71 -14.00 24.53 3.26
C PRO A 71 -12.71 25.28 3.62
N LEU A 72 -11.57 24.95 3.00
CA LEU A 72 -10.30 25.65 3.22
C LEU A 72 -10.40 27.17 2.99
N ALA A 73 -11.39 27.60 2.19
CA ALA A 73 -11.71 29.01 1.97
C ALA A 73 -12.08 29.77 3.25
N SER A 74 -12.71 29.12 4.25
CA SER A 74 -12.99 29.76 5.54
C SER A 74 -11.71 30.09 6.28
N ASP A 75 -10.74 29.19 6.24
CA ASP A 75 -9.48 29.31 6.97
C ASP A 75 -8.57 30.34 6.28
N LEU A 76 -8.64 30.43 4.95
CA LEU A 76 -8.03 31.52 4.16
C LEU A 76 -8.63 32.88 4.51
N LEU A 77 -9.97 32.99 4.60
CA LEU A 77 -10.64 34.24 4.98
C LEU A 77 -10.30 34.62 6.43
N ALA A 78 -10.27 33.65 7.35
CA ALA A 78 -9.86 33.87 8.72
C ALA A 78 -8.41 34.36 8.81
N LEU A 79 -7.49 33.79 8.03
CA LEU A 79 -6.10 34.25 7.92
C LEU A 79 -6.04 35.68 7.38
N ALA A 80 -6.75 36.00 6.30
CA ALA A 80 -6.76 37.33 5.69
C ALA A 80 -7.29 38.39 6.66
N PHE A 81 -8.37 38.09 7.38
CA PHE A 81 -8.93 38.98 8.40
C PHE A 81 -7.98 39.12 9.60
N PHE A 82 -7.33 38.03 10.02
CA PHE A 82 -6.34 38.07 11.10
C PHE A 82 -5.09 38.87 10.71
N MET A 83 -4.61 38.76 9.47
CA MET A 83 -3.51 39.59 8.94
C MET A 83 -3.82 41.08 8.99
N TYR A 84 -5.08 41.46 8.76
CA TYR A 84 -5.51 42.86 8.83
C TYR A 84 -5.49 43.40 10.27
N ILE A 85 -6.04 42.63 11.22
CA ILE A 85 -6.19 43.05 12.62
C ILE A 85 -4.89 42.90 13.41
N SER A 86 -4.04 41.93 13.07
CA SER A 86 -2.84 41.61 13.84
C SER A 86 -1.82 42.77 13.83
N PRO A 87 -1.35 43.21 15.01
CA PRO A 87 -0.29 44.21 15.11
C PRO A 87 1.10 43.62 14.84
N SER A 88 1.25 42.29 14.89
CA SER A 88 2.54 41.60 14.75
C SER A 88 2.47 40.43 13.78
N THR A 89 3.62 40.11 13.18
CA THR A 89 3.76 39.06 12.15
C THR A 89 3.90 37.66 12.75
N VAL A 90 4.44 37.54 13.97
CA VAL A 90 4.72 36.25 14.63
C VAL A 90 3.43 35.43 14.87
N PRO A 91 2.34 35.98 15.42
CA PRO A 91 1.10 35.22 15.59
C PRO A 91 0.47 34.79 14.26
N VAL A 92 0.71 35.54 13.18
CA VAL A 92 0.17 35.27 11.84
C VAL A 92 0.86 34.07 11.19
N TRP A 93 2.11 33.77 11.58
CA TRP A 93 2.82 32.59 11.09
C TRP A 93 2.08 31.29 11.41
N PHE A 94 1.48 31.13 12.58
CA PHE A 94 0.86 29.85 12.94
C PHE A 94 -0.37 29.51 12.08
N PRO A 95 -1.35 30.41 11.85
CA PRO A 95 -2.45 30.12 10.93
C PRO A 95 -2.01 30.01 9.47
N TYR A 96 -0.96 30.74 9.05
CA TYR A 96 -0.34 30.58 7.72
C TYR A 96 0.26 29.17 7.55
N MET A 97 1.03 28.72 8.54
CA MET A 97 1.65 27.40 8.57
C MET A 97 0.59 26.29 8.52
N PHE A 98 -0.49 26.43 9.29
CA PHE A 98 -1.65 25.54 9.21
C PHE A 98 -2.25 25.48 7.80
N LEU A 99 -2.43 26.64 7.15
CA LEU A 99 -2.99 26.70 5.81
C LEU A 99 -2.09 26.01 4.78
N CYS A 100 -0.77 26.20 4.85
CA CYS A 100 0.19 25.49 4.00
C CYS A 100 0.15 23.97 4.21
N TYR A 101 0.05 23.51 5.47
CA TYR A 101 -0.10 22.10 5.80
C TYR A 101 -1.40 21.50 5.26
N ALA A 102 -2.54 22.16 5.51
CA ALA A 102 -3.86 21.70 5.07
C ALA A 102 -4.00 21.71 3.55
N ALA A 103 -3.46 22.74 2.88
CA ALA A 103 -3.39 22.80 1.44
C ALA A 103 -2.47 21.68 0.89
N GLY A 104 -1.34 21.40 1.54
CA GLY A 104 -0.40 20.34 1.14
C GLY A 104 -1.06 18.96 1.12
N ILE A 105 -1.89 18.68 2.12
CA ILE A 105 -2.71 17.46 2.19
C ILE A 105 -3.76 17.40 1.08
N ARG A 106 -4.47 18.50 0.80
CA ARG A 106 -5.61 18.50 -0.13
C ARG A 106 -5.21 18.59 -1.60
N TRP A 107 -4.20 19.39 -1.91
CA TRP A 107 -3.83 19.76 -3.29
C TRP A 107 -2.44 19.28 -3.70
N GLY A 108 -1.63 18.75 -2.78
CA GLY A 108 -0.25 18.30 -3.05
C GLY A 108 0.76 19.44 -3.19
N VAL A 109 2.05 19.12 -3.32
CA VAL A 109 3.14 20.13 -3.34
C VAL A 109 3.05 21.09 -4.53
N GLU A 110 2.68 20.60 -5.72
CA GLU A 110 2.74 21.39 -6.95
C GLU A 110 1.83 22.63 -6.92
N LEU A 111 0.64 22.50 -6.33
CA LEU A 111 -0.31 23.60 -6.20
C LEU A 111 -0.10 24.42 -4.92
N THR A 112 0.54 23.85 -3.90
CA THR A 112 0.74 24.54 -2.62
C THR A 112 1.99 25.37 -2.53
N LEU A 113 3.05 24.99 -3.24
CA LEU A 113 4.28 25.79 -3.32
C LEU A 113 4.03 27.22 -3.85
N PRO A 114 3.31 27.42 -4.99
CA PRO A 114 3.01 28.77 -5.46
C PRO A 114 2.07 29.53 -4.52
N LEU A 115 1.13 28.83 -3.86
CA LEU A 115 0.23 29.42 -2.86
C LEU A 115 1.02 29.92 -1.63
N ALA A 116 1.94 29.11 -1.11
CA ALA A 116 2.82 29.50 -0.02
C ALA A 116 3.71 30.69 -0.41
N GLY A 117 4.23 30.69 -1.65
CA GLY A 117 4.94 31.82 -2.25
C GLY A 117 4.11 33.10 -2.23
N ALA A 118 2.90 33.07 -2.78
CA ALA A 118 2.00 34.22 -2.83
C ALA A 118 1.63 34.73 -1.43
N LEU A 119 1.28 33.85 -0.49
CA LEU A 119 0.95 34.23 0.88
C LEU A 119 2.14 34.81 1.65
N SER A 120 3.34 34.26 1.47
CA SER A 120 4.56 34.79 2.08
C SER A 120 4.89 36.19 1.55
N LEU A 121 4.70 36.43 0.25
CA LEU A 121 4.87 37.75 -0.36
C LEU A 121 3.84 38.76 0.16
N ILE A 122 2.57 38.38 0.29
CA ILE A 122 1.50 39.23 0.86
C ILE A 122 1.83 39.60 2.31
N LEU A 123 2.30 38.63 3.11
CA LEU A 123 2.72 38.87 4.50
C LEU A 123 3.81 39.94 4.57
N VAL A 124 4.81 39.85 3.70
CA VAL A 124 5.95 40.79 3.66
C VAL A 124 5.49 42.16 3.17
N LEU A 125 4.66 42.23 2.13
CA LEU A 125 4.11 43.48 1.62
C LEU A 125 3.32 44.23 2.70
N LEU A 126 2.49 43.51 3.47
CA LEU A 126 1.75 44.09 4.60
C LEU A 126 2.67 44.62 5.71
N THR A 127 3.80 43.95 5.96
CA THR A 127 4.80 44.46 6.91
C THR A 127 5.58 45.66 6.38
N ALA A 128 5.82 45.72 5.07
CA ALA A 128 6.52 46.83 4.43
C ALA A 128 5.66 48.11 4.42
N VAL A 129 4.35 48.00 4.17
CA VAL A 129 3.42 49.14 4.19
C VAL A 129 3.28 49.77 5.59
N LYS A 130 3.43 48.97 6.66
CA LYS A 130 3.34 49.45 8.04
C LYS A 130 4.66 50.02 8.61
N GLY A 131 5.78 49.92 7.88
CA GLY A 131 7.10 50.31 8.38
C GLY A 131 7.82 51.35 7.50
N GLU A 132 8.65 52.20 8.11
CA GLU A 132 9.52 53.14 7.37
C GLU A 132 10.67 52.40 6.65
N ILE A 133 11.05 52.85 5.46
CA ILE A 133 12.00 52.15 4.59
C ILE A 133 13.45 52.51 4.96
N HIS A 134 14.16 51.57 5.59
CA HIS A 134 15.61 51.65 5.87
C HIS A 134 16.32 50.38 5.39
N TRP A 135 17.58 50.49 4.93
CA TRP A 135 18.36 49.37 4.38
C TRP A 135 18.49 48.16 5.32
N VAL A 136 18.70 48.38 6.62
CA VAL A 136 18.75 47.30 7.63
C VAL A 136 17.41 46.57 7.72
N ARG A 137 16.31 47.28 7.51
CA ARG A 137 14.95 46.73 7.55
C ARG A 137 14.62 45.94 6.27
N VAL A 138 15.20 46.32 5.13
CA VAL A 138 15.12 45.55 3.87
C VAL A 138 15.77 44.16 4.01
N ALA A 139 16.93 44.08 4.65
CA ALA A 139 17.57 42.79 4.95
C ALA A 139 16.71 41.92 5.89
N SER A 140 16.08 42.51 6.91
CA SER A 140 15.13 41.82 7.78
C SER A 140 13.88 41.34 7.03
N TRP A 141 13.36 42.12 6.07
CA TRP A 141 12.23 41.72 5.23
C TRP A 141 12.58 40.56 4.29
N LEU A 142 13.78 40.56 3.70
CA LEU A 142 14.28 39.43 2.90
C LEU A 142 14.40 38.18 3.75
N GLY A 143 15.02 38.26 4.94
CA GLY A 143 15.12 37.15 5.87
C GLY A 143 13.76 36.61 6.31
N LEU A 144 12.80 37.50 6.58
CA LEU A 144 11.44 37.12 6.94
C LEU A 144 10.70 36.46 5.77
N THR A 145 10.85 36.95 4.54
CA THR A 145 10.26 36.33 3.34
C THR A 145 10.80 34.92 3.15
N ILE A 146 12.13 34.77 3.17
CA ILE A 146 12.79 33.48 2.94
C ILE A 146 12.42 32.49 4.04
N GLY A 147 12.43 32.93 5.31
CA GLY A 147 12.04 32.08 6.45
C GLY A 147 10.57 31.66 6.41
N THR A 148 9.66 32.60 6.09
CA THR A 148 8.22 32.32 5.98
C THR A 148 7.94 31.36 4.82
N PHE A 149 8.58 31.59 3.68
CA PHE A 149 8.45 30.71 2.51
C PHE A 149 9.02 29.32 2.80
N ALA A 150 10.21 29.22 3.38
CA ALA A 150 10.83 27.95 3.73
C ALA A 150 9.98 27.16 4.74
N GLY A 151 9.43 27.83 5.75
CA GLY A 151 8.49 27.21 6.70
C GLY A 151 7.22 26.71 6.03
N GLY A 152 6.58 27.54 5.20
CA GLY A 152 5.37 27.18 4.47
C GLY A 152 5.59 26.03 3.48
N ALA A 153 6.70 26.08 2.73
CA ALA A 153 7.11 25.02 1.82
C ALA A 153 7.42 23.71 2.57
N GLY A 154 8.08 23.80 3.72
CA GLY A 154 8.35 22.65 4.60
C GLY A 154 7.07 21.97 5.09
N LEU A 155 6.08 22.74 5.54
CA LEU A 155 4.79 22.19 5.94
C LEU A 155 3.94 21.68 4.79
N ALA A 156 3.99 22.33 3.63
CA ALA A 156 3.35 21.84 2.42
C ALA A 156 3.94 20.48 1.99
N PHE A 157 5.28 20.35 2.04
CA PHE A 157 5.96 19.09 1.78
C PHE A 157 5.62 18.00 2.81
N LEU A 158 5.59 18.34 4.10
CA LEU A 158 5.17 17.40 5.15
C LEU A 158 3.72 16.95 4.95
N GLY A 159 2.82 17.86 4.56
CA GLY A 159 1.43 17.54 4.24
C GLY A 159 1.31 16.55 3.06
N ASP A 160 2.03 16.80 1.97
CA ASP A 160 2.03 15.90 0.80
C ASP A 160 2.70 14.55 1.10
N ARG A 161 3.80 14.56 1.85
CA ARG A 161 4.47 13.32 2.27
C ARG A 161 3.54 12.46 3.14
N ASN A 162 2.81 13.08 4.06
CA ASN A 162 1.82 12.40 4.88
C ASN A 162 0.63 11.86 4.06
N ARG A 163 0.24 12.58 3.00
CA ARG A 163 -0.76 12.10 2.03
C ARG A 163 -0.30 10.80 1.36
N ARG A 164 0.93 10.76 0.85
CA ARG A 164 1.51 9.57 0.19
C ARG A 164 1.64 8.39 1.16
N PHE A 165 2.05 8.61 2.40
CA PHE A 165 2.14 7.55 3.41
C PHE A 165 0.76 7.00 3.79
N SER A 166 -0.26 7.86 3.92
CA SER A 166 -1.61 7.41 4.28
C SER A 166 -2.23 6.53 3.19
N SER A 167 -2.05 6.89 1.91
CA SER A 167 -2.50 6.03 0.79
C SER A 167 -1.80 4.67 0.76
N GLN A 168 -0.54 4.60 1.19
CA GLN A 168 0.20 3.35 1.29
C GLN A 168 -0.33 2.48 2.44
N ILE A 169 -0.56 3.06 3.63
CA ILE A 169 -1.07 2.32 4.80
C ILE A 169 -2.48 1.75 4.54
N GLU A 170 -3.36 2.50 3.87
CA GLU A 170 -4.71 2.00 3.54
C GLU A 170 -4.66 0.83 2.55
N PHE A 171 -3.79 0.92 1.53
CA PHE A 171 -3.53 -0.18 0.61
C PHE A 171 -3.03 -1.44 1.35
N PHE A 172 -2.10 -1.27 2.29
CA PHE A 172 -1.63 -2.37 3.13
C PHE A 172 -2.71 -2.97 4.03
N SER A 173 -3.56 -2.12 4.62
CA SER A 173 -4.71 -2.58 5.40
C SER A 173 -5.72 -3.35 4.54
N ARG A 174 -5.93 -2.94 3.29
CA ARG A 174 -6.83 -3.61 2.34
C ARG A 174 -6.28 -4.97 1.94
N ILE A 175 -4.99 -5.04 1.62
CA ILE A 175 -4.32 -6.31 1.32
C ILE A 175 -4.37 -7.27 2.51
N ASN A 176 -4.06 -6.79 3.72
CA ASN A 176 -4.11 -7.64 4.92
C ASN A 176 -5.54 -8.11 5.24
N ALA A 177 -6.55 -7.27 5.06
CA ALA A 177 -7.96 -7.66 5.26
C ALA A 177 -8.40 -8.74 4.25
N THR A 178 -7.94 -8.63 3.01
CA THR A 178 -8.19 -9.62 1.94
C THR A 178 -7.48 -10.95 2.18
N MET A 179 -6.29 -10.93 2.77
CA MET A 179 -5.50 -12.13 3.07
C MET A 179 -5.96 -12.89 4.32
N GLN A 180 -6.90 -12.35 5.11
CA GLN A 180 -7.44 -12.99 6.33
C GLN A 180 -8.73 -13.79 6.11
N VAL A 181 -9.32 -13.80 4.91
CA VAL A 181 -10.66 -14.37 4.73
C VAL A 181 -10.63 -15.90 4.61
N ASP A 182 -11.46 -16.55 5.41
CA ASP A 182 -11.81 -18.00 5.41
C ASP A 182 -12.33 -18.57 4.07
N GLN A 183 -12.26 -17.81 2.97
CA GLN A 183 -12.75 -18.20 1.63
C GLN A 183 -11.76 -19.06 0.81
N GLY A 184 -10.60 -19.38 1.39
CA GLY A 184 -9.62 -20.28 0.79
C GLY A 184 -8.49 -19.52 0.09
N LEU A 185 -7.29 -20.09 0.22
CA LEU A 185 -6.01 -19.53 -0.20
C LEU A 185 -5.97 -18.96 -1.63
N ALA A 186 -6.66 -19.62 -2.57
CA ALA A 186 -6.70 -19.21 -3.96
C ALA A 186 -7.41 -17.86 -4.16
N GLU A 187 -8.46 -17.59 -3.39
CA GLU A 187 -9.27 -16.37 -3.53
C GLU A 187 -8.55 -15.16 -2.94
N SER A 188 -7.87 -15.31 -1.80
CA SER A 188 -7.01 -14.26 -1.23
C SER A 188 -5.88 -13.87 -2.19
N LEU A 189 -5.22 -14.85 -2.82
CA LEU A 189 -4.20 -14.58 -3.83
C LEU A 189 -4.79 -13.92 -5.09
N ARG A 190 -6.00 -14.32 -5.49
CA ARG A 190 -6.70 -13.74 -6.65
C ARG A 190 -6.97 -12.26 -6.43
N LEU A 191 -7.57 -11.91 -5.29
CA LEU A 191 -7.88 -10.54 -4.91
C LEU A 191 -6.61 -9.69 -4.75
N PHE A 192 -5.53 -10.26 -4.20
CA PHE A 192 -4.24 -9.59 -4.10
C PHE A 192 -3.66 -9.25 -5.48
N LEU A 193 -3.63 -10.22 -6.40
CA LEU A 193 -3.14 -10.00 -7.77
C LEU A 193 -4.04 -9.04 -8.56
N GLU A 194 -5.35 -9.08 -8.33
CA GLU A 194 -6.33 -8.18 -8.96
C GLU A 194 -6.12 -6.73 -8.52
N GLU A 195 -5.90 -6.52 -7.22
CA GLU A 195 -5.61 -5.22 -6.66
C GLU A 195 -4.29 -4.66 -7.21
N LEU A 196 -3.24 -5.49 -7.31
CA LEU A 196 -1.97 -5.09 -7.93
C LEU A 196 -2.14 -4.72 -9.41
N ALA A 197 -2.81 -5.57 -10.21
CA ALA A 197 -3.04 -5.30 -11.62
C ALA A 197 -3.81 -3.98 -11.84
N THR A 198 -4.83 -3.74 -11.01
CA THR A 198 -5.65 -2.51 -11.07
C THR A 198 -4.84 -1.29 -10.67
N THR A 199 -4.12 -1.37 -9.56
CA THR A 199 -3.33 -0.28 -8.98
C THR A 199 -2.23 0.20 -9.92
N PHE A 200 -1.54 -0.74 -10.56
CA PHE A 200 -0.44 -0.44 -11.49
C PHE A 200 -0.89 -0.33 -12.96
N SER A 201 -2.21 -0.43 -13.24
CA SER A 201 -2.76 -0.42 -14.61
C SER A 201 -2.08 -1.45 -15.53
N ALA A 202 -1.80 -2.64 -15.00
CA ALA A 202 -1.20 -3.76 -15.71
C ALA A 202 -2.26 -4.65 -16.35
N GLY A 203 -1.94 -5.24 -17.50
CA GLY A 203 -2.83 -6.16 -18.21
C GLY A 203 -2.90 -7.54 -17.56
N GLU A 204 -1.80 -8.02 -16.99
CA GLU A 204 -1.73 -9.30 -16.29
C GLU A 204 -0.83 -9.20 -15.06
N ALA A 205 -1.11 -10.01 -14.04
CA ALA A 205 -0.30 -10.17 -12.84
C ALA A 205 0.05 -11.65 -12.62
N LEU A 206 1.31 -11.93 -12.34
CA LEU A 206 1.81 -13.28 -12.02
C LEU A 206 2.45 -13.30 -10.63
N LEU A 207 2.23 -14.39 -9.92
CA LEU A 207 2.98 -14.74 -8.70
C LEU A 207 3.71 -16.05 -8.96
N LEU A 208 5.03 -16.04 -8.78
CA LEU A 208 5.87 -17.23 -8.84
C LEU A 208 6.40 -17.56 -7.46
N TYR A 209 6.25 -18.81 -7.05
CA TYR A 209 6.80 -19.34 -5.80
C TYR A 209 7.66 -20.55 -6.13
N ARG A 210 8.93 -20.50 -5.72
CA ARG A 210 9.86 -21.62 -5.85
C ARG A 210 9.81 -22.42 -4.55
N ASP A 211 9.22 -23.60 -4.59
CA ASP A 211 9.20 -24.52 -3.47
C ASP A 211 10.42 -25.45 -3.56
N THR A 212 11.35 -25.29 -2.62
CA THR A 212 12.57 -26.12 -2.55
C THR A 212 12.30 -27.52 -2.02
N ASP A 213 11.25 -27.71 -1.21
CA ASP A 213 10.91 -29.02 -0.66
C ASP A 213 10.27 -29.91 -1.74
N LEU A 214 9.40 -29.32 -2.57
CA LEU A 214 8.64 -30.02 -3.61
C LEU A 214 9.37 -30.06 -4.97
N GLU A 215 10.56 -29.46 -5.06
CA GLU A 215 11.32 -29.27 -6.28
C GLU A 215 10.49 -28.72 -7.46
N ARG A 216 9.61 -27.76 -7.16
CA ARG A 216 8.63 -27.22 -8.11
C ARG A 216 8.51 -25.71 -8.03
N ILE A 217 8.17 -25.12 -9.17
CA ILE A 217 7.74 -23.73 -9.28
C ILE A 217 6.22 -23.71 -9.40
N PHE A 218 5.57 -22.93 -8.55
CA PHE A 218 4.14 -22.66 -8.64
C PHE A 218 3.93 -21.27 -9.26
N LEU A 219 3.13 -21.21 -10.32
CA LEU A 219 2.75 -19.99 -11.01
C LEU A 219 1.26 -19.76 -10.82
N TRP A 220 0.90 -18.61 -10.27
CA TRP A 220 -0.47 -18.11 -10.31
C TRP A 220 -0.54 -16.96 -11.32
N ARG A 221 -1.48 -17.05 -12.25
CA ARG A 221 -1.69 -16.06 -13.30
C ARG A 221 -3.08 -15.46 -13.17
N LEU A 222 -3.15 -14.13 -13.25
CA LEU A 222 -4.39 -13.38 -13.32
C LEU A 222 -4.32 -12.42 -14.50
N LYS A 223 -5.31 -12.48 -15.39
CA LYS A 223 -5.50 -11.46 -16.43
C LYS A 223 -6.54 -10.45 -15.99
N SER A 224 -6.29 -9.18 -16.28
CA SER A 224 -7.20 -8.09 -15.95
C SER A 224 -8.54 -8.29 -16.69
N GLY A 225 -9.63 -8.38 -15.94
CA GLY A 225 -10.98 -8.58 -16.48
C GLY A 225 -11.44 -10.04 -16.58
N GLU A 226 -10.60 -11.02 -16.27
CA GLU A 226 -11.00 -12.42 -16.10
C GLU A 226 -11.31 -12.69 -14.62
N SER A 227 -12.53 -13.16 -14.32
CA SER A 227 -12.94 -13.57 -12.96
C SER A 227 -12.80 -15.07 -12.73
N GLU A 228 -11.94 -15.74 -13.50
CA GLU A 228 -11.73 -17.17 -13.34
C GLU A 228 -11.04 -17.49 -12.00
N ARG A 229 -11.32 -18.70 -11.51
CA ARG A 229 -10.71 -19.21 -10.28
C ARG A 229 -9.20 -19.34 -10.49
N LEU A 230 -8.44 -18.75 -9.58
CA LEU A 230 -6.98 -18.81 -9.61
C LEU A 230 -6.49 -20.24 -9.33
N VAL A 231 -6.05 -20.96 -10.36
CA VAL A 231 -5.46 -22.30 -10.23
C VAL A 231 -3.94 -22.19 -10.42
N PRO A 232 -3.14 -22.72 -9.50
CA PRO A 232 -1.68 -22.75 -9.64
C PRO A 232 -1.27 -23.70 -10.76
N GLU A 233 -0.50 -23.21 -11.71
CA GLU A 233 0.27 -24.05 -12.62
C GLU A 233 1.55 -24.52 -11.93
N SER A 234 1.86 -25.82 -12.02
CA SER A 234 3.07 -26.40 -11.44
C SER A 234 4.06 -26.71 -12.55
N MET A 235 5.29 -26.24 -12.39
CA MET A 235 6.39 -26.41 -13.34
C MET A 235 7.62 -27.02 -12.66
N PRO A 236 8.48 -27.75 -13.40
CA PRO A 236 9.77 -28.21 -12.89
C PRO A 236 10.72 -27.06 -12.55
N LEU A 237 11.59 -27.25 -11.55
CA LEU A 237 12.66 -26.29 -11.20
C LEU A 237 13.59 -25.95 -12.36
N ALA A 238 13.72 -26.80 -13.38
CA ALA A 238 14.54 -26.50 -14.56
C ALA A 238 14.07 -25.27 -15.37
N ARG A 239 12.88 -24.71 -15.09
CA ARG A 239 12.36 -23.49 -15.73
C ARG A 239 12.67 -22.20 -14.95
N THR A 240 13.51 -22.25 -13.92
CA THR A 240 13.88 -21.12 -13.04
C THR A 240 14.40 -19.91 -13.84
N ASP A 241 15.29 -20.15 -14.80
CA ASP A 241 15.89 -19.17 -15.70
C ASP A 241 14.83 -18.41 -16.52
N GLY A 242 13.77 -19.14 -16.91
CA GLY A 242 12.63 -18.63 -17.68
C GLY A 242 11.87 -17.51 -16.99
N PHE A 243 12.00 -17.38 -15.67
CA PHE A 243 11.26 -16.44 -14.83
C PHE A 243 12.17 -15.58 -13.95
N LEU A 244 13.46 -15.48 -14.30
CA LEU A 244 14.45 -14.71 -13.53
C LEU A 244 14.51 -15.12 -12.05
N LEU A 245 14.24 -16.39 -11.76
CA LEU A 245 14.30 -16.91 -10.39
C LEU A 245 15.75 -17.24 -9.97
N ASP A 246 16.73 -17.10 -10.87
CA ASP A 246 18.16 -17.14 -10.56
C ASP A 246 18.67 -15.79 -10.06
N ASP A 247 18.15 -14.68 -10.60
CA ASP A 247 18.53 -13.31 -10.24
C ASP A 247 17.54 -12.71 -9.22
N MET A 248 17.36 -13.43 -8.11
CA MET A 248 16.38 -13.11 -7.07
C MET A 248 16.61 -11.77 -6.36
N ASP A 249 17.83 -11.24 -6.37
CA ASP A 249 18.15 -9.94 -5.76
C ASP A 249 17.90 -8.74 -6.69
N ALA A 250 17.62 -8.98 -7.98
CA ALA A 250 17.42 -7.93 -8.94
C ALA A 250 15.96 -7.47 -8.99
N THR A 251 15.71 -6.21 -8.66
CA THR A 251 14.41 -5.53 -8.81
C THR A 251 14.39 -4.79 -10.15
N ILE A 252 13.49 -5.15 -11.08
CA ILE A 252 13.63 -4.81 -12.50
C ILE A 252 12.32 -4.33 -13.12
N CYS A 253 12.43 -3.35 -14.01
CA CYS A 253 11.38 -2.89 -14.90
C CYS A 253 11.88 -2.85 -16.36
N TRP A 254 11.07 -3.36 -17.27
CA TRP A 254 11.21 -3.20 -18.72
C TRP A 254 9.92 -2.59 -19.29
N ASN A 255 9.99 -1.34 -19.77
CA ASN A 255 8.89 -0.66 -20.44
C ASN A 255 8.72 -1.07 -21.90
N SER A 256 9.78 -1.59 -22.51
CA SER A 256 9.74 -2.17 -23.85
C SER A 256 10.79 -3.26 -23.95
N LEU A 257 10.37 -4.44 -24.39
CA LEU A 257 11.25 -5.56 -24.71
C LEU A 257 11.76 -5.55 -26.16
N GLY A 258 11.30 -4.60 -26.98
CA GLY A 258 11.73 -4.46 -28.37
C GLY A 258 13.12 -3.83 -28.51
N GLY A 259 14.01 -4.48 -29.27
CA GLY A 259 15.33 -3.96 -29.63
C GLY A 259 16.29 -3.78 -28.43
N PRO A 260 16.97 -2.62 -28.26
CA PRO A 260 17.79 -2.36 -27.09
C PRO A 260 16.96 -2.27 -25.80
N GLY A 261 15.64 -2.15 -25.93
CA GLY A 261 14.69 -2.08 -24.83
C GLY A 261 14.88 -0.84 -23.96
N SER A 262 13.86 -0.50 -23.18
CA SER A 262 13.95 0.58 -22.20
C SER A 262 13.61 0.00 -20.84
N GLY A 263 14.64 -0.20 -20.02
CA GLY A 263 14.49 -0.77 -18.70
C GLY A 263 15.35 -0.06 -17.66
N PHE A 264 14.99 -0.26 -16.40
CA PHE A 264 15.76 0.18 -15.25
C PHE A 264 15.55 -0.83 -14.13
N GLY A 265 16.50 -0.89 -13.21
CA GLY A 265 16.44 -1.80 -12.08
C GLY A 265 17.60 -1.57 -11.14
N TRP A 266 17.50 -2.15 -9.95
CA TRP A 266 18.51 -2.05 -8.91
C TRP A 266 18.60 -3.36 -8.13
N ASP A 267 19.74 -3.54 -7.48
CA ASP A 267 19.92 -4.60 -6.51
C ASP A 267 19.14 -4.27 -5.24
N ARG A 268 18.32 -5.21 -4.77
CA ARG A 268 17.50 -5.08 -3.57
C ARG A 268 18.34 -4.92 -2.29
N ARG A 269 19.55 -5.49 -2.25
CA ARG A 269 20.41 -5.49 -1.06
C ARG A 269 21.05 -4.11 -0.82
N ASP A 270 21.56 -3.51 -1.90
CA ASP A 270 22.36 -2.29 -1.84
C ASP A 270 21.67 -1.06 -2.48
N GLY A 271 20.54 -1.25 -3.16
CA GLY A 271 19.85 -0.20 -3.92
C GLY A 271 20.61 0.31 -5.14
N ARG A 272 21.70 -0.37 -5.53
CA ARG A 272 22.58 0.07 -6.62
C ARG A 272 21.95 -0.21 -7.97
N PRO A 273 22.00 0.74 -8.93
CA PRO A 273 21.44 0.52 -10.26
C PRO A 273 22.19 -0.59 -11.00
N ILE A 274 21.45 -1.52 -11.59
CA ILE A 274 22.01 -2.62 -12.37
C ILE A 274 22.28 -2.13 -13.80
N LYS A 275 23.53 -2.24 -14.25
CA LYS A 275 23.94 -1.82 -15.61
C LYS A 275 23.45 -2.79 -16.69
N ASN A 276 23.64 -4.09 -16.46
CA ASN A 276 23.20 -5.15 -17.36
C ASN A 276 21.94 -5.79 -16.78
N LEU A 277 20.78 -5.23 -17.13
CA LEU A 277 19.49 -5.73 -16.66
C LEU A 277 19.22 -7.10 -17.26
N PRO A 278 18.90 -8.12 -16.45
CA PRO A 278 18.53 -9.41 -16.99
C PRO A 278 17.20 -9.30 -17.72
N ARG A 279 17.07 -10.06 -18.79
CA ARG A 279 15.90 -10.08 -19.67
C ARG A 279 15.19 -11.41 -19.53
N LEU A 280 13.86 -11.37 -19.57
CA LEU A 280 13.04 -12.57 -19.69
C LEU A 280 13.48 -13.37 -20.93
N PRO A 281 13.73 -14.69 -20.84
CA PRO A 281 14.07 -15.50 -22.00
C PRO A 281 12.96 -15.51 -23.07
N GLY A 282 13.34 -15.65 -24.35
CA GLY A 282 12.43 -15.59 -25.50
C GLY A 282 11.20 -16.51 -25.41
N PRO A 283 11.32 -17.78 -24.96
CA PRO A 283 10.16 -18.67 -24.80
C PRO A 283 9.11 -18.13 -23.82
N ALA A 284 9.54 -17.60 -22.66
CA ALA A 284 8.64 -17.01 -21.68
C ALA A 284 8.00 -15.72 -22.22
N GLN A 285 8.76 -14.88 -22.95
CA GLN A 285 8.19 -13.69 -23.57
C GLN A 285 7.05 -14.01 -24.55
N GLN A 286 7.19 -15.09 -25.33
CA GLN A 286 6.19 -15.53 -26.31
C GLN A 286 4.97 -16.17 -25.63
N GLU A 287 5.19 -17.03 -24.64
CA GLU A 287 4.14 -17.71 -23.88
C GLU A 287 3.20 -16.72 -23.18
N PHE A 288 3.75 -15.66 -22.59
CA PHE A 288 2.99 -14.64 -21.88
C PHE A 288 2.70 -13.37 -22.70
N LYS A 289 3.11 -13.33 -23.99
CA LYS A 289 2.96 -12.18 -24.88
C LYS A 289 3.39 -10.86 -24.21
N VAL A 290 4.60 -10.87 -23.64
CA VAL A 290 5.10 -9.76 -22.81
C VAL A 290 5.63 -8.63 -23.70
N SER A 291 5.04 -7.44 -23.61
CA SER A 291 5.58 -6.22 -24.21
C SER A 291 6.38 -5.38 -23.21
N SER A 292 5.91 -5.36 -21.96
CA SER A 292 6.50 -4.65 -20.83
C SER A 292 6.27 -5.45 -19.55
N PHE A 293 7.17 -5.34 -18.57
CA PHE A 293 6.97 -5.93 -17.27
C PHE A 293 7.68 -5.17 -16.16
N VAL A 294 7.18 -5.34 -14.95
CA VAL A 294 7.85 -4.94 -13.71
C VAL A 294 7.85 -6.15 -12.79
N THR A 295 8.99 -6.42 -12.14
CA THR A 295 9.15 -7.58 -11.26
C THR A 295 9.95 -7.26 -10.02
N VAL A 296 9.47 -7.81 -8.91
CA VAL A 296 10.07 -7.72 -7.58
C VAL A 296 10.07 -9.09 -6.93
N SER A 297 11.02 -9.31 -6.04
CA SER A 297 11.13 -10.55 -5.27
C SER A 297 10.47 -10.39 -3.90
N PHE A 298 9.90 -11.46 -3.39
CA PHE A 298 9.38 -11.55 -2.02
C PHE A 298 10.13 -12.64 -1.24
N ASP A 299 10.18 -12.48 0.07
CA ASP A 299 10.98 -13.33 0.96
C ASP A 299 10.13 -14.30 1.77
N GLN A 300 10.74 -15.45 2.08
CA GLN A 300 10.27 -16.39 3.09
C GLN A 300 11.44 -16.64 4.05
N GLY A 301 11.24 -16.45 5.36
CA GLY A 301 12.32 -16.64 6.34
C GLY A 301 13.59 -15.81 6.08
N GLY A 302 13.46 -14.65 5.42
CA GLY A 302 14.58 -13.77 5.06
C GLY A 302 15.37 -14.20 3.82
N GLN A 303 14.92 -15.23 3.09
CA GLN A 303 15.49 -15.60 1.79
C GLN A 303 14.49 -15.36 0.66
N PRO A 304 14.95 -14.95 -0.53
CA PRO A 304 14.07 -14.73 -1.66
C PRO A 304 13.60 -16.07 -2.24
N THR A 305 12.28 -16.26 -2.23
CA THR A 305 11.66 -17.55 -2.59
C THR A 305 10.74 -17.43 -3.79
N GLY A 306 10.42 -16.21 -4.22
CA GLY A 306 9.54 -16.03 -5.36
C GLY A 306 9.47 -14.60 -5.86
N ARG A 307 8.78 -14.42 -6.98
CA ARG A 307 8.67 -13.14 -7.67
C ARG A 307 7.22 -12.79 -7.98
N ILE A 308 6.93 -11.51 -7.92
CA ILE A 308 5.70 -10.92 -8.46
C ILE A 308 6.07 -10.30 -9.81
N PHE A 309 5.26 -10.55 -10.83
CA PHE A 309 5.36 -9.88 -12.13
C PHE A 309 4.06 -9.14 -12.42
N LEU A 310 4.17 -7.91 -12.91
CA LEU A 310 3.06 -7.20 -13.54
C LEU A 310 3.44 -6.98 -14.99
N LEU A 311 2.61 -7.46 -15.90
CA LEU A 311 2.87 -7.50 -17.34
C LEU A 311 1.97 -6.51 -18.08
N ASN A 312 2.46 -6.03 -19.22
CA ASN A 312 1.70 -5.27 -20.20
C ASN A 312 1.03 -4.03 -19.58
N GLY A 313 1.84 -3.17 -18.95
CA GLY A 313 1.40 -1.90 -18.39
C GLY A 313 0.79 -0.99 -19.47
N ARG A 314 -0.38 -0.41 -19.19
CA ARG A 314 -1.04 0.55 -20.11
C ARG A 314 -0.25 1.86 -20.26
N LYS A 315 0.58 2.17 -19.26
CA LYS A 315 1.49 3.32 -19.25
C LYS A 315 2.92 2.81 -18.96
N PRO A 316 3.96 3.54 -19.40
CA PRO A 316 5.32 3.23 -18.99
C PRO A 316 5.45 3.34 -17.46
N PHE A 317 5.99 2.31 -16.84
CA PHE A 317 6.29 2.30 -15.41
C PHE A 317 7.46 3.25 -15.11
N GLN A 318 7.35 3.96 -13.99
CA GLN A 318 8.37 4.88 -13.50
C GLN A 318 9.18 4.24 -12.37
N LYS A 319 10.33 4.86 -12.03
CA LYS A 319 11.16 4.42 -10.90
C LYS A 319 10.39 4.39 -9.57
N GLN A 320 9.50 5.35 -9.37
CA GLN A 320 8.62 5.38 -8.19
C GLN A 320 7.67 4.18 -8.15
N ASP A 321 7.19 3.68 -9.29
CA ASP A 321 6.27 2.55 -9.36
C ASP A 321 6.99 1.26 -9.00
N LEU A 322 8.21 1.06 -9.51
CA LEU A 322 9.05 -0.09 -9.17
C LEU A 322 9.43 -0.09 -7.67
N ALA A 323 9.83 1.06 -7.12
CA ALA A 323 10.13 1.20 -5.69
C ALA A 323 8.90 0.98 -4.81
N TRP A 324 7.72 1.41 -5.29
CA TRP A 324 6.48 1.14 -4.58
C TRP A 324 6.11 -0.34 -4.60
N LEU A 325 6.20 -1.01 -5.75
CA LEU A 325 5.94 -2.44 -5.85
C LEU A 325 6.90 -3.26 -4.96
N GLU A 326 8.17 -2.87 -4.88
CA GLU A 326 9.16 -3.50 -3.99
C GLU A 326 8.79 -3.33 -2.52
N SER A 327 8.38 -2.12 -2.11
CA SER A 327 7.86 -1.88 -0.76
C SER A 327 6.59 -2.69 -0.48
N ILE A 328 5.76 -2.93 -1.51
CA ILE A 328 4.57 -3.77 -1.36
C ILE A 328 4.98 -5.22 -1.13
N ALA A 329 5.85 -5.77 -1.97
CA ALA A 329 6.36 -7.14 -1.85
C ALA A 329 6.99 -7.39 -0.47
N ALA A 330 7.81 -6.47 0.02
CA ALA A 330 8.42 -6.56 1.35
C ALA A 330 7.38 -6.61 2.47
N HIS A 331 6.29 -5.82 2.37
CA HIS A 331 5.25 -5.79 3.39
C HIS A 331 4.36 -7.04 3.38
N VAL A 332 4.05 -7.58 2.20
CA VAL A 332 3.17 -8.75 2.07
C VAL A 332 3.91 -10.09 2.22
N SER A 333 5.25 -10.07 2.18
CA SER A 333 6.10 -11.27 2.31
C SER A 333 5.70 -12.15 3.51
N PRO A 334 5.51 -11.63 4.75
CA PRO A 334 5.11 -12.46 5.89
C PRO A 334 3.74 -13.12 5.74
N ALA A 335 2.80 -12.43 5.08
CA ALA A 335 1.47 -12.98 4.85
C ALA A 335 1.49 -14.05 3.75
N LEU A 336 2.25 -13.82 2.67
CA LEU A 336 2.51 -14.83 1.63
C LEU A 336 3.20 -16.06 2.21
N GLU A 337 4.17 -15.88 3.11
CA GLU A 337 4.81 -16.98 3.84
C GLU A 337 3.79 -17.83 4.60
N ASN A 338 2.91 -17.21 5.40
CA ASN A 338 1.87 -17.93 6.14
C ASN A 338 0.93 -18.69 5.19
N ILE A 339 0.54 -18.05 4.09
CA ILE A 339 -0.28 -18.63 3.03
C ILE A 339 0.39 -19.89 2.45
N PHE A 340 1.66 -19.81 2.03
CA PHE A 340 2.38 -20.94 1.46
C PHE A 340 2.65 -22.07 2.48
N LEU A 341 2.94 -21.73 3.74
CA LEU A 341 3.09 -22.72 4.82
C LEU A 341 1.78 -23.49 5.06
N LEU A 342 0.64 -22.80 5.16
CA LEU A 342 -0.67 -23.45 5.32
C LEU A 342 -1.02 -24.33 4.12
N ARG A 343 -0.65 -23.92 2.90
CA ARG A 343 -0.82 -24.75 1.70
C ARG A 343 -0.02 -26.04 1.79
N HIS A 344 1.25 -25.94 2.17
CA HIS A 344 2.15 -27.10 2.31
C HIS A 344 1.61 -28.10 3.34
N LEU A 345 1.19 -27.60 4.50
CA LEU A 345 0.59 -28.42 5.55
C LEU A 345 -0.70 -29.11 5.07
N ARG A 346 -1.57 -28.39 4.35
CA ARG A 346 -2.79 -28.96 3.77
C ARG A 346 -2.49 -30.03 2.73
N ALA A 347 -1.52 -29.79 1.85
CA ALA A 347 -1.13 -30.77 0.83
C ALA A 347 -0.62 -32.06 1.48
N ARG A 348 0.28 -31.95 2.46
CA ARG A 348 0.80 -33.10 3.23
C ARG A 348 -0.29 -33.84 4.00
N ALA A 349 -1.22 -33.12 4.62
CA ALA A 349 -2.35 -33.73 5.34
C ALA A 349 -3.28 -34.50 4.40
N ILE A 350 -3.58 -33.95 3.22
CA ILE A 350 -4.40 -34.63 2.19
C ILE A 350 -3.70 -35.89 1.69
N GLU A 351 -2.39 -35.84 1.45
CA GLU A 351 -1.61 -37.01 1.01
C GLU A 351 -1.54 -38.09 2.10
N ALA A 352 -1.29 -37.69 3.35
CA ALA A 352 -1.29 -38.61 4.49
C ALA A 352 -2.65 -39.29 4.67
N GLU A 353 -3.74 -38.54 4.52
CA GLU A 353 -5.11 -39.06 4.58
C GLU A 353 -5.41 -40.01 3.43
N ARG A 354 -5.05 -39.65 2.19
CA ARG A 354 -5.19 -40.56 1.03
C ARG A 354 -4.42 -41.86 1.24
N SER A 355 -3.21 -41.79 1.79
CA SER A 355 -2.37 -42.95 2.07
C SER A 355 -2.94 -43.81 3.22
N ARG A 356 -3.56 -43.19 4.22
CA ARG A 356 -4.31 -43.90 5.27
C ARG A 356 -5.52 -44.62 4.70
N ILE A 357 -6.38 -43.93 3.95
CA ILE A 357 -7.57 -44.51 3.33
C ILE A 357 -7.19 -45.67 2.41
N ALA A 358 -6.12 -45.55 1.62
CA ALA A 358 -5.65 -46.64 0.76
C ALA A 358 -5.24 -47.88 1.55
N ARG A 359 -4.56 -47.73 2.70
CA ARG A 359 -4.20 -48.82 3.59
C ARG A 359 -5.43 -49.45 4.25
N ASP A 360 -6.31 -48.64 4.80
CA ASP A 360 -7.54 -49.13 5.46
C ASP A 360 -8.44 -49.89 4.46
N LEU A 361 -8.52 -49.42 3.22
CA LEU A 361 -9.26 -50.10 2.15
C LEU A 361 -8.57 -51.41 1.74
N HIS A 362 -7.25 -51.42 1.59
CA HIS A 362 -6.49 -52.62 1.27
C HIS A 362 -6.65 -53.70 2.34
N ASP A 363 -6.49 -53.33 3.62
CA ASP A 363 -6.60 -54.26 4.75
C ASP A 363 -8.04 -54.73 4.94
N GLY A 364 -9.04 -53.84 4.78
CA GLY A 364 -10.46 -54.20 4.87
C GLY A 364 -10.92 -55.15 3.76
N ILE A 365 -10.51 -54.92 2.51
CA ILE A 365 -10.82 -55.82 1.38
C ILE A 365 -10.13 -57.17 1.58
N LEU A 366 -8.84 -57.19 1.94
CA LEU A 366 -8.11 -58.42 2.19
C LEU A 366 -8.73 -59.24 3.34
N GLN A 367 -9.11 -58.58 4.44
CA GLN A 367 -9.74 -59.26 5.58
C GLN A 367 -11.09 -59.86 5.20
N THR A 368 -11.87 -59.17 4.38
CA THR A 368 -13.17 -59.69 3.91
C THR A 368 -12.99 -60.89 2.98
N LEU A 369 -12.05 -60.81 2.03
CA LEU A 369 -11.74 -61.94 1.14
C LEU A 369 -11.20 -63.15 1.91
N LEU A 370 -10.30 -62.93 2.86
CA LEU A 370 -9.78 -63.99 3.73
C LEU A 370 -10.89 -64.64 4.56
N SER A 371 -11.83 -63.85 5.08
CA SER A 371 -12.97 -64.39 5.81
C SER A 371 -13.85 -65.28 4.92
N ILE A 372 -14.11 -64.86 3.68
CA ILE A 372 -14.86 -65.66 2.70
C ILE A 372 -14.10 -66.95 2.35
N GLU A 373 -12.79 -66.87 2.15
CA GLU A 373 -11.95 -68.04 1.87
C GLU A 373 -12.00 -69.04 3.02
N ILE A 374 -11.85 -68.59 4.27
CA ILE A 374 -11.98 -69.44 5.47
C ILE A 374 -13.38 -70.05 5.56
N GLN A 375 -14.44 -69.28 5.32
CA GLN A 375 -15.81 -69.78 5.34
C GLN A 375 -16.05 -70.85 4.27
N LEU A 376 -15.55 -70.63 3.05
CA LEU A 376 -15.58 -71.62 1.96
C LEU A 376 -14.79 -72.88 2.33
N ASP A 377 -13.63 -72.73 2.96
CA ASP A 377 -12.79 -73.87 3.35
C ASP A 377 -13.44 -74.70 4.47
N VAL A 378 -14.10 -74.04 5.44
CA VAL A 378 -14.93 -74.70 6.46
C VAL A 378 -16.12 -75.42 5.85
N LEU A 379 -16.83 -74.79 4.90
CA LEU A 379 -17.94 -75.41 4.16
C LEU A 379 -17.45 -76.65 3.40
N ARG A 380 -16.30 -76.56 2.73
CA ARG A 380 -15.68 -77.67 2.00
C ARG A 380 -15.30 -78.84 2.90
N ARG A 381 -14.84 -78.57 4.12
CA ARG A 381 -14.52 -79.62 5.12
C ARG A 381 -15.75 -80.22 5.81
N ARG A 382 -16.87 -79.47 5.87
CA ARG A 382 -18.17 -79.97 6.39
C ARG A 382 -18.98 -80.74 5.35
N LEU A 383 -18.65 -80.61 4.07
CA LEU A 383 -19.14 -81.50 3.03
C LEU A 383 -18.53 -82.89 3.25
N PRO A 384 -19.33 -83.95 3.44
CA PRO A 384 -18.80 -85.31 3.63
C PRO A 384 -18.00 -85.73 2.40
N ALA A 385 -16.78 -86.23 2.62
CA ALA A 385 -16.07 -86.93 1.57
C ALA A 385 -16.79 -88.28 1.33
N ALA A 386 -17.48 -88.36 0.20
CA ALA A 386 -18.12 -89.52 -0.45
C ALA A 386 -19.66 -89.46 -0.50
N PRO A 387 -20.25 -89.50 -1.71
CA PRO A 387 -21.67 -89.72 -1.92
C PRO A 387 -21.93 -91.22 -1.87
N ASP A 388 -22.50 -91.78 -0.81
CA ASP A 388 -23.03 -93.16 -0.89
C ASP A 388 -24.08 -93.55 0.16
N GLN A 389 -24.53 -92.68 1.05
CA GLN A 389 -25.67 -93.00 1.93
C GLN A 389 -26.61 -91.81 2.08
N ALA A 390 -27.50 -91.68 1.10
CA ALA A 390 -28.80 -91.05 1.29
C ALA A 390 -29.86 -92.01 0.71
N VAL A 391 -30.40 -92.85 1.58
CA VAL A 391 -31.68 -93.57 1.40
C VAL A 391 -32.78 -92.68 1.97
#